data_AF-A0A946AUB6-F1
#
_entry.id   AF-A0A946AUB6-F1
#
_cell.length_a   1.000
_cell.length_b   1.000
_cell.length_c   1.000
_cell.angle_alpha   90.00
_cell.angle_beta   90.00
_cell.angle_gamma   90.00
#
_symmetry.space_group_name_H-M   'P 1'
#
loop_
_entity.id
_entity.type
_entity.pdbx_description
1 polymer ?
#
loop_
_entity_poly.entity_id
_entity_poly.type
_entity_poly.pdbx_seq_one_letter_code
_entity_poly.pdbx_strand_id
1 'polypeptide(L)'
;RYATGKKRVIRGGSWYAPAASSTTTHRFWNDPINNSYGVGLGFRCARTVQDNGMLQARTFYMDALINMGAEKYPQAMEAIEKAISQDGANAEYAQLKTMIQKQIP
;
A
#
# COMPACT_ATOMS: atom_id res chain seq x y z
N ARG A 1 -7.15 3.50 31.15
CA ARG A 1 -8.61 3.51 30.87
C ARG A 1 -8.88 2.57 29.70
N TYR A 2 -9.54 1.44 29.92
CA TYR A 2 -9.88 0.47 28.88
C TYR A 2 -11.12 0.98 28.13
N ALA A 3 -11.09 0.96 26.80
CA ALA A 3 -12.28 1.28 26.01
C ALA A 3 -13.20 0.06 26.02
N THR A 4 -14.25 0.07 26.85
CA THR A 4 -15.29 -0.95 26.86
C THR A 4 -16.42 -0.51 25.93
N GLY A 5 -16.37 -0.93 24.66
CA GLY A 5 -17.36 -0.64 23.61
C GLY A 5 -16.81 -0.77 22.17
N LYS A 6 -17.65 -0.60 21.14
CA LYS A 6 -17.27 -0.67 19.69
C LYS A 6 -16.35 0.47 19.22
N LYS A 7 -15.73 1.25 20.11
CA LYS A 7 -14.85 2.36 19.70
C LYS A 7 -13.53 1.83 19.13
N ARG A 8 -12.89 2.60 18.25
CA ARG A 8 -11.56 2.32 17.70
C ARG A 8 -10.61 3.44 18.03
N VAL A 9 -9.36 3.07 18.29
CA VAL A 9 -8.32 4.01 18.69
C VAL A 9 -7.68 4.64 17.46
N ILE A 10 -7.49 5.96 17.50
CA ILE A 10 -6.82 6.76 16.48
C ILE A 10 -5.61 7.42 17.13
N ARG A 11 -4.48 7.49 16.40
CA ARG A 11 -3.17 7.94 16.92
C ARG A 11 -2.57 9.03 16.03
N GLY A 12 -1.65 9.80 16.60
CA GLY A 12 -0.79 10.73 15.86
C GLY A 12 -1.27 12.19 15.79
N GLY A 13 -2.54 12.46 16.10
CA GLY A 13 -3.12 13.80 15.92
C GLY A 13 -3.40 14.11 14.45
N SER A 14 -3.82 15.34 14.17
CA SER A 14 -4.06 15.86 12.82
C SER A 14 -3.62 17.33 12.74
N TRP A 15 -3.71 17.93 11.56
CA TRP A 15 -3.37 19.35 11.36
C TRP A 15 -4.20 20.32 12.21
N TYR A 16 -5.37 19.88 12.70
CA TYR A 16 -6.25 20.66 13.58
C TYR A 16 -6.02 20.36 15.08
N ALA A 17 -5.25 19.32 15.41
CA ALA A 17 -5.05 18.89 16.79
C ALA A 17 -4.07 19.82 17.53
N PRO A 18 -4.37 20.26 18.77
CA PRO A 18 -3.43 21.02 19.59
C PRO A 18 -2.13 20.23 19.83
N ALA A 19 -0.99 20.92 19.81
CA ALA A 19 0.33 20.30 19.99
C ALA A 19 0.44 19.41 21.26
N ALA A 20 -0.22 19.82 22.35
CA ALA A 20 -0.27 19.05 23.60
C ALA A 20 -0.96 17.68 23.48
N SER A 21 -1.82 17.49 22.48
CA SER A 21 -2.51 16.21 22.19
C SER A 21 -1.82 15.34 21.13
N SER A 22 -0.83 15.90 20.42
CA SER A 22 -0.09 15.23 19.35
C SER A 22 1.12 14.47 19.87
N THR A 23 0.89 13.55 20.82
CA THR A 23 1.94 12.73 21.43
C THR A 23 1.84 11.26 21.04
N THR A 24 2.97 10.55 21.15
CA THR A 24 3.03 9.10 20.91
C THR A 24 2.25 8.30 21.95
N THR A 25 1.79 8.88 23.06
CA THR A 25 1.02 8.20 24.12
C THR A 25 -0.46 8.56 24.13
N HIS A 26 -0.84 9.72 23.57
CA HIS A 26 -2.23 10.20 23.56
C HIS A 26 -3.14 9.32 22.69
N ARG A 27 -4.23 8.77 23.25
CA ARG A 27 -5.15 7.90 22.53
C ARG A 27 -6.47 8.63 22.32
N PHE A 28 -6.81 8.93 21.08
CA PHE A 28 -8.16 9.35 20.70
C PHE A 28 -9.00 8.11 20.37
N TRP A 29 -10.30 8.15 20.60
CA TRP A 29 -11.21 7.04 20.28
C TRP A 29 -12.53 7.56 19.73
N ASN A 30 -13.03 6.92 18.68
CA ASN A 30 -14.31 7.29 18.07
C ASN A 30 -15.09 6.05 17.62
N ASP A 31 -16.36 6.25 17.25
CA ASP A 31 -17.17 5.23 16.61
C ASP A 31 -16.63 4.90 15.21
N PRO A 32 -16.53 3.61 14.81
CA PRO A 32 -16.06 3.24 13.48
C PRO A 32 -16.89 3.82 12.33
N ILE A 33 -18.18 4.12 12.55
CA ILE A 33 -19.03 4.72 11.51
C ILE A 33 -18.71 6.20 11.27
N ASN A 34 -18.02 6.86 12.21
CA ASN A 34 -17.72 8.28 12.11
C ASN A 34 -16.53 8.50 11.16
N ASN A 35 -16.83 8.98 9.96
CA ASN A 35 -15.86 9.33 8.93
C ASN A 35 -15.40 10.81 9.00
N SER A 36 -15.39 11.41 10.20
CA SER A 36 -15.26 12.86 10.44
C SER A 36 -14.18 13.55 9.59
N TYR A 37 -14.60 14.09 8.44
CA TYR A 37 -13.74 14.85 7.52
C TYR A 37 -13.15 16.10 8.18
N GLY A 38 -13.89 16.72 9.11
CA GLY A 38 -13.49 17.96 9.78
C GLY A 38 -12.36 17.83 10.82
N VAL A 39 -11.95 16.62 11.19
CA VAL A 39 -10.86 16.41 12.18
C VAL A 39 -9.60 15.81 11.56
N GLY A 40 -9.55 15.67 10.22
CA GLY A 40 -8.36 15.21 9.49
C GLY A 40 -7.98 13.76 9.77
N LEU A 41 -8.96 12.84 9.77
CA LEU A 41 -8.70 11.41 9.94
C LEU A 41 -8.07 10.81 8.67
N GLY A 42 -7.16 9.85 8.88
CA GLY A 42 -6.53 9.06 7.82
C GLY A 42 -6.16 7.67 8.31
N PHE A 43 -5.47 6.92 7.46
CA PHE A 43 -5.01 5.57 7.80
C PHE A 43 -3.54 5.39 7.45
N ARG A 44 -2.87 4.53 8.21
CA ARG A 44 -1.53 4.02 7.90
C ARG A 44 -1.64 2.51 7.76
N CYS A 45 -1.29 1.99 6.59
CA CYS A 45 -1.25 0.55 6.38
C CYS A 45 -0.11 -0.07 7.21
N ALA A 46 -0.35 -1.26 7.75
CA ALA A 46 0.64 -2.09 8.42
C ALA A 46 0.61 -3.50 7.83
N ARG A 47 1.73 -4.21 7.86
CA ARG A 47 1.84 -5.59 7.36
C ARG A 47 2.54 -6.51 8.36
N THR A 48 2.24 -7.80 8.27
CA THR A 48 3.01 -8.85 8.95
C THR A 48 4.37 -9.03 8.30
N VAL A 49 5.34 -9.53 9.06
CA VAL A 49 6.69 -9.81 8.53
C VAL A 49 6.70 -11.06 7.64
N GLN A 50 5.82 -12.04 7.92
CA GLN A 50 5.68 -13.28 7.14
C GLN A 50 4.80 -13.07 5.90
N ASP A 51 5.16 -12.10 5.07
CA ASP A 51 4.49 -11.85 3.79
C ASP A 51 4.87 -12.97 2.80
N ASN A 52 3.89 -13.58 2.14
CA ASN A 52 4.05 -14.73 1.24
C ASN A 52 4.56 -14.34 -0.15
N GLY A 53 5.31 -13.24 -0.26
CA GLY A 53 5.83 -12.71 -1.52
C GLY A 53 4.76 -12.10 -2.44
N MET A 54 3.47 -12.33 -2.22
CA MET A 54 2.40 -11.90 -3.14
C MET A 54 2.27 -10.37 -3.22
N LEU A 55 2.39 -9.65 -2.11
CA LEU A 55 2.43 -8.18 -2.13
C LEU A 55 3.70 -7.66 -2.79
N GLN A 56 4.84 -8.33 -2.58
CA GLN A 56 6.10 -7.98 -3.23
C GLN A 56 6.01 -8.20 -4.76
N ALA A 57 5.37 -9.30 -5.20
CA ALA A 57 5.05 -9.57 -6.59
C ALA A 57 4.18 -8.44 -7.18
N ARG A 58 3.16 -7.99 -6.44
CA ARG A 58 2.32 -6.85 -6.82
C ARG A 58 3.11 -5.54 -6.90
N THR A 59 4.05 -5.30 -5.98
CA THR A 59 4.92 -4.12 -6.06
C THR A 59 5.76 -4.15 -7.33
N PHE A 60 6.42 -5.27 -7.63
CA PHE A 60 7.18 -5.42 -8.87
C PHE A 60 6.32 -5.29 -10.12
N TYR A 61 5.09 -5.80 -10.09
CA TYR A 61 4.12 -5.62 -11.17
C TYR A 61 3.76 -4.14 -11.38
N MET A 62 3.52 -3.39 -10.31
CA MET A 62 3.27 -1.95 -10.38
C MET A 62 4.50 -1.19 -10.91
N ASP A 63 5.70 -1.56 -10.49
CA ASP A 63 6.94 -0.98 -11.02
C ASP A 63 7.09 -1.27 -12.52
N ALA A 64 6.71 -2.46 -12.98
CA ALA A 64 6.70 -2.78 -14.41
C ALA A 64 5.74 -1.88 -15.20
N LEU A 65 4.52 -1.65 -14.69
CA LEU A 65 3.54 -0.74 -15.29
C LEU A 65 4.04 0.71 -15.34
N ILE A 66 4.66 1.19 -14.26
CA ILE A 66 5.24 2.55 -14.19
C ILE A 66 6.35 2.70 -15.22
N ASN A 67 7.26 1.73 -15.30
CA ASN A 67 8.36 1.77 -16.28
C ASN A 67 7.85 1.66 -17.72
N MET A 68 6.84 0.82 -17.98
CA MET A 68 6.21 0.71 -19.30
C MET A 68 5.55 2.04 -19.70
N GLY A 69 4.81 2.69 -18.79
CA GLY A 69 4.22 4.01 -19.04
C GLY A 69 5.23 5.13 -19.25
N ALA A 70 6.47 4.94 -18.77
CA ALA A 70 7.61 5.82 -19.02
C ALA A 70 8.49 5.38 -20.20
N GLU A 71 8.04 4.40 -21.00
CA GLU A 71 8.76 3.82 -22.16
C GLU A 71 10.12 3.19 -21.81
N LYS A 72 10.33 2.83 -20.55
CA LYS A 72 11.53 2.17 -20.02
C LYS A 72 11.38 0.65 -20.10
N TYR A 73 11.26 0.11 -21.32
CA TYR A 73 10.93 -1.30 -21.55
C TYR A 73 11.94 -2.32 -20.96
N PRO A 74 13.26 -2.10 -20.98
CA PRO A 74 14.20 -3.01 -20.32
C PRO A 74 13.98 -3.10 -18.80
N GLN A 75 13.73 -1.96 -18.14
CA GLN A 75 13.44 -1.90 -16.71
C GLN A 75 12.07 -2.49 -16.39
N ALA A 76 11.08 -2.28 -17.27
CA ALA A 76 9.77 -2.90 -17.16
C ALA A 76 9.88 -4.43 -17.25
N MET A 77 10.74 -4.96 -18.15
CA MET A 77 10.99 -6.39 -18.29
C MET A 77 11.64 -6.97 -17.02
N GLU A 78 12.66 -6.31 -16.48
CA GLU A 78 13.30 -6.75 -15.23
C GLU A 78 12.29 -6.78 -14.07
N ALA A 79 11.43 -5.75 -13.96
CA ALA A 79 10.42 -5.68 -12.92
C ALA A 79 9.35 -6.77 -13.05
N ILE A 80 8.85 -7.05 -14.27
CA ILE A 80 7.82 -8.08 -14.45
C ILE A 80 8.37 -9.49 -14.22
N GLU A 81 9.65 -9.74 -14.53
CA GLU A 81 10.29 -11.02 -14.23
C GLU A 81 10.44 -11.24 -12.73
N LYS A 82 10.78 -10.19 -11.98
CA LYS A 82 10.77 -10.24 -10.51
C LYS A 82 9.37 -10.55 -9.97
N ALA A 83 8.31 -9.95 -10.52
CA ALA A 83 6.93 -10.27 -10.13
C ALA A 83 6.60 -11.76 -10.38
N ILE A 84 6.92 -12.28 -11.56
CA ILE A 84 6.66 -13.69 -11.93
C ILE A 84 7.48 -14.65 -11.05
N SER A 85 8.71 -14.30 -10.68
CA SER A 85 9.51 -15.14 -9.77
C SER A 85 8.90 -15.29 -8.38
N GLN A 86 8.10 -14.31 -7.94
CA GLN A 86 7.42 -14.32 -6.65
C GLN A 86 6.04 -14.96 -6.74
N ASP A 87 5.31 -14.73 -7.83
CA ASP A 87 3.98 -15.30 -8.09
C ASP A 87 3.84 -15.71 -9.57
N GLY A 88 4.35 -16.91 -9.87
CA GLY A 88 4.42 -17.42 -11.24
C GLY A 88 3.09 -17.95 -11.80
N ALA A 89 2.08 -18.13 -10.94
CA ALA A 89 0.75 -18.60 -11.35
C ALA A 89 -0.14 -17.46 -11.86
N ASN A 90 0.32 -16.21 -11.74
CA ASN A 90 -0.49 -15.04 -12.06
C ASN A 90 -0.57 -14.79 -13.58
N ALA A 91 -1.75 -15.00 -14.15
CA ALA A 91 -2.00 -14.81 -15.57
C ALA A 91 -1.79 -13.36 -16.03
N GLU A 92 -2.06 -12.36 -15.18
CA GLU A 92 -1.87 -10.94 -15.53
C GLU A 92 -0.39 -10.63 -15.75
N TYR A 93 0.50 -11.23 -14.96
CA TYR A 93 1.94 -10.97 -15.06
C TYR A 93 2.52 -11.54 -16.35
N ALA A 94 2.09 -12.75 -16.73
CA ALA A 94 2.46 -13.37 -18.00
C ALA A 94 1.97 -12.55 -19.21
N GLN A 95 0.76 -12.00 -19.14
CA GLN A 95 0.22 -11.12 -20.17
C GLN A 95 1.03 -9.84 -20.29
N LEU A 96 1.33 -9.16 -19.18
CA LEU A 96 2.14 -7.93 -19.20
C LEU A 96 3.55 -8.18 -19.75
N LYS A 97 4.19 -9.29 -19.39
CA LYS A 97 5.49 -9.69 -19.97
C LYS A 97 5.42 -9.76 -21.50
N THR A 98 4.36 -10.37 -22.03
CA THR A 98 4.16 -10.47 -23.48
C THR A 98 3.94 -9.11 -24.13
N MET A 99 3.26 -8.18 -23.46
CA MET A 99 3.07 -6.81 -23.96
C MET A 99 4.39 -6.04 -23.99
N ILE A 100 5.19 -6.10 -22.93
CA ILE A 100 6.50 -5.44 -22.85
C ILE A 100 7.45 -6.01 -23.92
N GLN A 101 7.46 -7.33 -24.11
CA GLN A 101 8.32 -7.98 -25.11
C GLN A 101 8.08 -7.47 -26.53
N LYS A 102 6.84 -7.10 -26.88
CA LYS A 102 6.50 -6.53 -28.20
C LYS A 102 7.02 -5.11 -28.41
N GLN A 103 7.36 -4.39 -27.34
CA GLN A 103 7.84 -3.01 -27.39
C GLN A 103 9.37 -2.90 -27.36
N ILE A 104 10.06 -3.99 -27.01
CA ILE A 104 11.51 -4.06 -27.09
C ILE A 104 11.89 -4.34 -28.55
N PRO A 105 12.69 -3.48 -29.20
CA PRO A 105 13.14 -3.68 -30.58
C PRO A 105 14.09 -4.87 -30.75
#